data_AF-A0A8T3LFA0-F1
#
_entry.id   AF-A0A8T3LFA0-F1
#
_cell.length_a   1.000
_cell.length_b   1.000
_cell.length_c   1.000
_cell.angle_alpha   90.00
_cell.angle_beta   90.00
_cell.angle_gamma   90.00
#
_symmetry.space_group_name_H-M   'P 1'
#
loop_
_entity.id
_entity.type
_entity.pdbx_description
1 polymer ?
#
loop_
_entity_poly.entity_id
_entity_poly.type
_entity_poly.pdbx_seq_one_letter_code
_entity_poly.pdbx_strand_id
1 'polypeptide(L)'
;EMEGAEHPHNENAGSDPHRDCSDETGEVADPVIVEDIEPGIYYGISNENYHAGPGISKSQLDDIADTPALYLWRKNAPVDTTKTKTLDLGTAFHCRVLEPEEFSNRFIVAPEFNRRTNAGKEEEKAFLMECASTGKTVITAEEDRKIELMYQSVMALPLGQWLVESAGHAESSIYWEDPETGILCRCRPDKIIPEFHWIMDVKTTADIQRFKTAYYDYRYHVQDAFYSDGYEAQFGVQPTFVFLVASTTIECGRYPVEIFMMGEEAKLAGQQEYHRNLRTLSDCLNTDEWPAIKT
;
A
#
# COMPACT_ATOMS: atom_id res chain seq x y z
N GLU A 1 -60.76 20.49 -49.27
CA GLU A 1 -60.05 20.09 -48.04
C GLU A 1 -59.55 21.39 -47.41
N MET A 2 -60.35 22.07 -46.58
CA MET A 2 -60.40 21.96 -45.10
C MET A 2 -59.00 22.03 -44.47
N GLU A 3 -58.64 22.88 -43.53
CA GLU A 3 -59.26 24.00 -42.78
C GLU A 3 -58.08 24.66 -42.03
N GLY A 4 -58.11 25.98 -41.83
CA GLY A 4 -57.21 26.67 -40.90
C GLY A 4 -57.90 26.88 -39.56
N ALA A 5 -57.14 26.84 -38.46
CA ALA A 5 -57.61 27.28 -37.14
C ALA A 5 -56.46 27.88 -36.31
N GLU A 6 -56.80 28.95 -35.61
CA GLU A 6 -56.00 29.81 -34.74
C GLU A 6 -55.81 29.23 -33.31
N HIS A 7 -54.83 29.81 -32.60
CA HIS A 7 -54.56 30.01 -31.15
C HIS A 7 -55.46 29.38 -30.04
N PRO A 8 -55.00 29.21 -28.76
CA PRO A 8 -54.13 30.16 -28.04
C PRO A 8 -53.13 29.61 -26.98
N HIS A 9 -52.32 30.56 -26.50
CA HIS A 9 -51.60 30.56 -25.22
C HIS A 9 -52.45 30.04 -24.04
N ASN A 10 -51.80 29.27 -23.16
CA ASN A 10 -52.15 29.25 -21.74
C ASN A 10 -50.88 29.09 -20.89
N GLU A 11 -50.51 30.16 -20.21
CA GLU A 11 -49.61 30.14 -19.07
C GLU A 11 -50.32 29.45 -17.91
N ASN A 12 -49.69 28.49 -17.23
CA ASN A 12 -49.89 28.39 -15.79
C ASN A 12 -48.73 27.72 -15.07
N ALA A 13 -48.50 28.22 -13.87
CA ALA A 13 -47.38 27.97 -13.00
C ALA A 13 -47.32 26.53 -12.47
N GLY A 14 -46.10 26.03 -12.30
CA GLY A 14 -45.75 24.94 -11.41
C GLY A 14 -44.30 25.15 -10.98
N SER A 15 -44.05 26.04 -10.01
CA SER A 15 -43.82 25.65 -8.61
C SER A 15 -42.76 24.55 -8.50
N ASP A 16 -41.52 25.03 -8.37
CA ASP A 16 -40.41 24.35 -7.72
C ASP A 16 -40.85 23.84 -6.34
N PRO A 17 -40.55 22.58 -6.00
CA PRO A 17 -40.03 22.35 -4.68
C PRO A 17 -38.79 21.47 -4.76
N HIS A 18 -37.68 22.05 -4.27
CA HIS A 18 -36.65 21.40 -3.49
C HIS A 18 -36.96 19.92 -3.20
N ARG A 19 -36.26 19.03 -3.90
CA ARG A 19 -36.22 17.62 -3.54
C ARG A 19 -34.89 17.37 -2.85
N ASP A 20 -35.00 17.21 -1.54
CA ASP A 20 -33.94 16.90 -0.60
C ASP A 20 -32.98 15.83 -1.13
N CYS A 21 -31.68 16.17 -1.11
CA CYS A 21 -30.62 15.20 -0.91
C CYS A 21 -30.86 14.53 0.45
N SER A 22 -31.44 13.34 0.44
CA SER A 22 -31.33 12.43 1.57
C SER A 22 -30.00 11.69 1.43
N ASP A 23 -29.08 12.01 2.34
CA ASP A 23 -27.87 11.27 2.66
C ASP A 23 -28.13 9.76 2.59
N GLU A 24 -27.56 9.09 1.57
CA GLU A 24 -27.23 7.69 1.69
C GLU A 24 -26.03 7.62 2.64
N THR A 25 -26.35 7.51 3.92
CA THR A 25 -25.40 7.17 4.98
C THR A 25 -24.69 5.90 4.54
N GLY A 26 -23.39 6.02 4.23
CA GLY A 26 -22.53 4.90 3.90
C GLY A 26 -22.71 3.79 4.92
N GLU A 27 -23.16 2.62 4.45
CA GLU A 27 -23.06 1.38 5.19
C GLU A 27 -21.59 1.21 5.56
N VAL A 28 -21.29 1.44 6.84
CA VAL A 28 -20.01 1.08 7.42
C VAL A 28 -19.98 -0.44 7.39
N ALA A 29 -19.22 -0.99 6.44
CA ALA A 29 -19.07 -2.44 6.30
C ALA A 29 -18.70 -3.05 7.66
N ASP A 30 -19.43 -4.11 8.04
CA ASP A 30 -19.16 -4.84 9.27
C ASP A 30 -17.69 -5.28 9.32
N PRO A 31 -17.03 -5.23 10.49
CA PRO A 31 -15.64 -5.67 10.60
C PRO A 31 -15.54 -7.15 10.22
N VAL A 32 -14.86 -7.42 9.11
CA VAL A 32 -14.61 -8.78 8.61
C VAL A 32 -13.87 -9.56 9.70
N ILE A 33 -14.52 -10.60 10.23
CA ILE A 33 -13.89 -11.56 11.14
C ILE A 33 -12.89 -12.37 10.31
N VAL A 34 -11.62 -12.29 10.68
CA VAL A 34 -10.46 -12.64 9.85
C VAL A 34 -10.31 -14.17 9.62
N GLU A 35 -11.06 -15.02 10.32
CA GLU A 35 -10.88 -16.48 10.25
C GLU A 35 -11.50 -17.13 9.00
N ASP A 36 -12.49 -16.49 8.36
CA ASP A 36 -13.19 -17.00 7.17
C ASP A 36 -13.13 -15.99 6.00
N ILE A 37 -11.91 -15.59 5.60
CA ILE A 37 -11.73 -14.74 4.40
C ILE A 37 -11.84 -15.60 3.14
N GLU A 38 -12.79 -15.24 2.30
CA GLU A 38 -12.99 -15.81 0.97
C GLU A 38 -12.17 -15.05 -0.10
N PRO A 39 -11.91 -15.64 -1.26
CA PRO A 39 -11.36 -14.92 -2.41
C PRO A 39 -12.19 -13.66 -2.75
N GLY A 40 -11.50 -12.53 -2.93
CA GLY A 40 -12.15 -11.24 -3.10
C GLY A 40 -11.25 -10.04 -2.87
N ILE A 41 -11.82 -8.84 -3.06
CA ILE A 41 -11.20 -7.58 -2.66
C ILE A 41 -11.87 -6.99 -1.42
N TYR A 42 -11.05 -6.49 -0.50
CA TYR A 42 -11.49 -5.93 0.77
C TYR A 42 -10.84 -4.55 1.01
N TYR A 43 -11.66 -3.54 1.27
CA TYR A 43 -11.20 -2.14 1.40
C TYR A 43 -10.94 -1.67 2.83
N GLY A 44 -11.38 -2.42 3.84
CA GLY A 44 -11.40 -1.96 5.24
C GLY A 44 -10.62 -2.85 6.23
N ILE A 45 -9.82 -3.80 5.75
CA ILE A 45 -9.04 -4.67 6.65
C ILE A 45 -7.91 -3.85 7.26
N SER A 46 -7.87 -3.73 8.59
CA SER A 46 -6.79 -3.01 9.28
C SER A 46 -5.42 -3.62 8.97
N ASN A 47 -4.34 -2.84 9.10
CA ASN A 47 -2.99 -3.35 8.87
C ASN A 47 -2.64 -4.54 9.77
N GLU A 48 -3.06 -4.48 11.04
CA GLU A 48 -2.88 -5.57 12.00
C GLU A 48 -3.64 -6.84 11.57
N ASN A 49 -4.92 -6.71 11.21
CA ASN A 49 -5.75 -7.83 10.78
C ASN A 49 -5.26 -8.44 9.47
N TYR A 50 -4.78 -7.61 8.55
CA TYR A 50 -4.15 -8.11 7.33
C TYR A 50 -2.91 -8.91 7.66
N HIS A 51 -1.95 -8.39 8.43
CA HIS A 51 -0.75 -9.17 8.73
C HIS A 51 -1.04 -10.45 9.53
N ALA A 52 -2.03 -10.44 10.42
CA ALA A 52 -2.45 -11.59 11.22
C ALA A 52 -3.36 -12.59 10.46
N GLY A 53 -3.98 -12.17 9.36
CA GLY A 53 -5.01 -12.97 8.69
C GLY A 53 -4.49 -14.22 7.95
N PRO A 54 -5.41 -15.01 7.40
CA PRO A 54 -5.09 -16.18 6.58
C PRO A 54 -4.47 -15.75 5.25
N GLY A 55 -3.99 -16.74 4.50
CA GLY A 55 -3.39 -16.57 3.18
C GLY A 55 -1.90 -16.23 3.19
N ILE A 56 -1.20 -16.67 2.14
CA ILE A 56 0.23 -16.43 1.97
C ILE A 56 0.48 -15.10 1.25
N SER A 57 1.34 -14.25 1.82
CA SER A 57 1.77 -12.99 1.20
C SER A 57 3.08 -13.14 0.44
N LYS A 58 3.40 -12.19 -0.45
CA LYS A 58 4.70 -12.12 -1.13
C LYS A 58 5.88 -12.16 -0.16
N SER A 59 5.80 -11.42 0.95
CA SER A 59 6.87 -11.41 1.96
C SER A 59 7.06 -12.76 2.63
N GLN A 60 5.99 -13.55 2.80
CA GLN A 60 6.09 -14.91 3.31
C GLN A 60 6.64 -15.88 2.25
N LEU A 61 6.32 -15.68 0.97
CA LEU A 61 6.95 -16.42 -0.12
C LEU A 61 8.44 -16.11 -0.28
N ASP A 62 8.89 -14.91 0.13
CA ASP A 62 10.32 -14.60 0.23
C ASP A 62 11.02 -15.43 1.30
N ASP A 63 10.38 -15.67 2.45
CA ASP A 63 10.93 -16.56 3.46
C ASP A 63 11.04 -18.00 2.93
N ILE A 64 10.01 -18.50 2.25
CA ILE A 64 10.01 -19.83 1.62
C ILE A 64 11.12 -19.96 0.58
N ALA A 65 11.30 -18.94 -0.25
CA ALA A 65 12.31 -18.93 -1.30
C ALA A 65 13.75 -18.89 -0.75
N ASP A 66 13.97 -18.21 0.38
CA ASP A 66 15.27 -18.26 1.05
C ASP A 66 15.48 -19.64 1.69
N THR A 67 14.60 -20.04 2.60
CA THR A 67 14.65 -21.36 3.24
C THR A 67 13.27 -21.65 3.87
N PRO A 68 12.58 -22.75 3.54
CA PRO A 68 11.24 -23.04 4.07
C PRO A 68 11.10 -22.93 5.59
N ALA A 69 12.10 -23.35 6.36
CA ALA A 69 12.10 -23.20 7.81
C ALA A 69 12.05 -21.74 8.31
N LEU A 70 12.49 -20.75 7.51
CA LEU A 70 12.42 -19.33 7.88
C LEU A 70 10.99 -18.82 7.98
N TYR A 71 10.07 -19.36 7.17
CA TYR A 71 8.65 -19.03 7.26
C TYR A 71 8.08 -19.41 8.63
N LEU A 72 8.39 -20.62 9.13
CA LEU A 72 8.01 -21.04 10.47
C LEU A 72 8.73 -20.24 11.55
N TRP A 73 10.03 -19.99 11.37
CA TRP A 73 10.81 -19.20 12.30
C TRP A 73 10.22 -17.80 12.46
N ARG A 74 9.88 -17.09 11.37
CA ARG A 74 9.33 -15.73 11.43
C ARG A 74 8.00 -15.67 12.22
N LYS A 75 7.18 -16.72 12.15
CA LYS A 75 5.93 -16.82 12.91
C LYS A 75 6.13 -17.08 14.40
N ASN A 76 7.13 -17.88 14.75
CA ASN A 76 7.31 -18.40 16.11
C ASN A 76 8.40 -17.67 16.90
N ALA A 77 9.30 -16.95 16.23
CA ALA A 77 10.41 -16.27 16.87
C ALA A 77 9.91 -15.09 17.73
N PRO A 78 10.50 -14.87 18.91
CA PRO A 78 10.14 -13.72 19.75
C PRO A 78 10.52 -12.41 19.06
N VAL A 79 9.62 -11.43 19.13
CA VAL A 79 9.82 -10.08 18.59
C VAL A 79 10.16 -9.11 19.72
N ASP A 80 11.26 -8.38 19.57
CA ASP A 80 11.61 -7.27 20.46
C ASP A 80 10.80 -6.02 20.08
N THR A 81 9.64 -5.86 20.71
CA THR A 81 8.71 -4.75 20.45
C THR A 81 9.27 -3.36 20.79
N THR A 82 10.40 -3.29 21.50
CA THR A 82 11.07 -2.02 21.79
C THR A 82 11.86 -1.50 20.59
N LYS A 83 12.23 -2.38 19.65
CA LYS A 83 13.04 -2.05 18.47
C LYS A 83 12.23 -1.94 17.18
N THR A 84 11.00 -2.44 17.16
CA THR A 84 10.11 -2.36 15.99
C THR A 84 9.54 -0.96 15.76
N LYS A 85 9.55 -0.08 16.78
CA LYS A 85 8.95 1.26 16.73
C LYS A 85 9.88 2.36 16.18
N THR A 86 11.03 2.00 15.63
CA THR A 86 11.90 3.00 14.99
C THR A 86 11.16 3.57 13.79
N LEU A 87 11.07 4.90 13.68
CA LEU A 87 10.47 5.55 12.53
C LEU A 87 11.20 5.08 11.26
N ASP A 88 10.46 4.43 10.37
CA ASP A 88 10.90 4.33 8.98
C ASP A 88 10.36 5.56 8.26
N LEU A 89 11.28 6.42 7.82
CA LEU A 89 10.98 7.56 6.94
C LEU A 89 10.12 7.11 5.74
N GLY A 90 10.34 5.88 5.26
CA GLY A 90 9.55 5.26 4.20
C GLY A 90 8.07 5.14 4.56
N THR A 91 7.74 4.68 5.76
CA THR A 91 6.35 4.54 6.23
C THR A 91 5.63 5.89 6.33
N ALA A 92 6.32 6.92 6.84
CA ALA A 92 5.73 8.25 6.92
C ALA A 92 5.52 8.85 5.52
N PHE A 93 6.50 8.70 4.63
CA PHE A 93 6.38 9.14 3.24
C PHE A 93 5.25 8.40 2.49
N HIS A 94 5.16 7.08 2.65
CA HIS A 94 4.11 6.24 2.06
C HIS A 94 2.71 6.70 2.50
N CYS A 95 2.50 6.88 3.81
CA CYS A 95 1.24 7.44 4.34
C CYS A 95 0.96 8.84 3.78
N ARG A 96 1.97 9.70 3.68
CA ARG A 96 1.81 11.06 3.12
C ARG A 96 1.37 11.06 1.66
N VAL A 97 1.81 10.07 0.88
CA VAL A 97 1.50 9.91 -0.55
C VAL A 97 0.10 9.30 -0.76
N LEU A 98 -0.27 8.30 0.04
CA LEU A 98 -1.46 7.47 -0.19
C LEU A 98 -2.68 7.87 0.63
N GLU A 99 -2.46 8.30 1.88
CA GLU A 99 -3.51 8.57 2.87
C GLU A 99 -3.18 9.89 3.61
N PRO A 100 -3.13 11.03 2.90
CA PRO A 100 -2.69 12.31 3.47
C PRO A 100 -3.57 12.79 4.64
N GLU A 101 -4.86 12.45 4.63
CA GLU A 101 -5.80 12.70 5.72
C GLU A 101 -5.44 11.92 7.00
N GLU A 102 -4.91 10.71 6.86
CA GLU A 102 -4.49 9.86 7.98
C GLU A 102 -3.11 10.23 8.53
N PHE A 103 -2.32 11.01 7.80
CA PHE A 103 -0.98 11.39 8.24
C PHE A 103 -1.01 12.08 9.62
N SER A 104 -1.94 13.01 9.83
CA SER A 104 -2.12 13.70 11.13
C SER A 104 -2.68 12.81 12.25
N ASN A 105 -3.33 11.70 11.87
CA ASN A 105 -3.84 10.69 12.80
C ASN A 105 -2.75 9.73 13.25
N ARG A 106 -1.74 9.47 12.41
CA ARG A 106 -0.67 8.51 12.69
C ARG A 106 0.63 9.16 13.18
N PHE A 107 0.92 10.40 12.77
CA PHE A 107 2.18 11.08 13.06
C PHE A 107 1.98 12.38 13.87
N ILE A 108 2.95 12.67 14.74
CA ILE A 108 3.05 13.94 15.47
C ILE A 108 4.38 14.60 15.10
N VAL A 109 4.33 15.84 14.60
CA VAL A 109 5.54 16.63 14.35
C VAL A 109 6.03 17.26 15.65
N ALA A 110 7.21 16.84 16.08
CA ALA A 110 7.87 17.39 17.25
C ALA A 110 8.34 18.83 16.98
N PRO A 111 8.16 19.75 17.95
CA PRO A 111 8.74 21.08 17.84
C PRO A 111 10.28 21.00 17.89
N GLU A 112 10.95 22.07 17.46
CA GLU A 112 12.41 22.12 17.53
C GLU A 112 12.87 22.28 18.99
N PHE A 113 13.65 21.31 19.47
CA PHE A 113 14.24 21.34 20.81
C PHE A 113 15.72 21.74 20.77
N ASN A 114 16.15 22.62 21.68
CA ASN A 114 17.56 22.95 21.83
C ASN A 114 18.31 21.86 22.61
N ARG A 115 18.70 20.79 21.90
CA ARG A 115 19.43 19.63 22.43
C ARG A 115 20.81 19.93 23.01
N ARG A 116 21.33 21.16 22.85
CA ARG A 116 22.62 21.58 23.46
C ARG A 116 22.49 21.97 24.92
N THR A 117 21.27 22.28 25.38
CA THR A 117 20.98 22.68 26.76
C THR A 117 20.35 21.54 27.53
N ASN A 118 20.54 21.50 28.86
CA ASN A 118 19.85 20.51 29.70
C ASN A 118 18.33 20.75 29.69
N ALA A 119 17.89 22.01 29.70
CA ALA A 119 16.48 22.39 29.61
C ALA A 119 15.83 21.84 28.33
N GLY A 120 16.44 22.05 27.15
CA GLY A 120 15.88 21.56 25.89
C GLY A 120 15.84 20.02 25.78
N LYS A 121 16.75 19.31 26.45
CA LYS A 121 16.69 17.83 26.55
C LYS A 121 15.56 17.37 27.49
N GLU A 122 15.31 18.12 28.56
CA GLU A 122 14.20 17.85 29.48
C GLU A 122 12.84 18.12 28.81
N GLU A 123 12.73 19.22 28.04
CA GLU A 123 11.56 19.54 27.22
C GLU A 123 11.28 18.46 26.18
N GLU A 124 12.30 18.01 25.43
CA GLU A 124 12.16 16.91 24.46
C GLU A 124 11.67 15.63 25.14
N LYS A 125 12.26 15.28 26.29
CA LYS A 125 11.86 14.10 27.05
C LYS A 125 10.42 14.20 27.57
N ALA A 126 10.01 15.37 28.06
CA ALA A 126 8.65 15.61 28.52
C ALA A 126 7.64 15.48 27.37
N PHE A 127 7.96 16.06 26.21
CA PHE A 127 7.15 15.95 25.01
C PHE A 127 6.99 14.50 24.53
N LEU A 128 8.08 13.73 24.48
CA LEU A 128 8.02 12.32 24.10
C LEU A 128 7.20 11.49 25.09
N MET A 129 7.26 11.80 26.39
CA MET A 129 6.42 11.16 27.40
C MET A 129 4.93 11.48 27.23
N GLU A 130 4.59 12.73 26.92
CA GLU A 130 3.21 13.14 26.64
C GLU A 130 2.68 12.41 25.39
N CYS A 131 3.47 12.41 24.32
CA CYS A 131 3.12 11.75 23.06
C CYS A 131 3.00 10.23 23.18
N ALA A 132 3.75 9.59 24.08
CA ALA A 132 3.71 8.13 24.27
C ALA A 132 2.29 7.61 24.61
N SER A 133 1.46 8.44 25.25
CA SER A 133 0.07 8.11 25.58
C SER A 133 -0.88 8.13 24.38
N THR A 134 -0.49 8.76 23.28
CA THR A 134 -1.34 8.95 22.09
C THR A 134 -1.32 7.75 21.14
N GLY A 135 -0.32 6.87 21.25
CA GLY A 135 -0.10 5.78 20.30
C GLY A 135 0.42 6.23 18.93
N LYS A 136 0.55 7.54 18.68
CA LYS A 136 1.06 8.10 17.43
C LYS A 136 2.58 8.06 17.39
N THR A 137 3.13 8.06 16.17
CA THR A 137 4.57 8.07 15.95
C THR A 137 5.09 9.50 15.86
N VAL A 138 6.08 9.83 16.69
CA VAL A 138 6.67 11.18 16.69
C VAL A 138 7.74 11.28 15.59
N ILE A 139 7.61 12.28 14.71
CA ILE A 139 8.62 12.68 13.72
C ILE A 139 9.22 14.03 14.10
N THR A 140 10.49 14.26 13.76
CA THR A 140 11.13 15.57 13.92
C THR A 140 10.67 16.56 12.85
N ALA A 141 10.76 17.86 13.14
CA ALA A 141 10.49 18.91 12.14
C ALA A 141 11.37 18.79 10.88
N GLU A 142 12.59 18.25 10.99
CA GLU A 142 13.48 18.01 9.85
C GLU A 142 12.98 16.84 8.98
N GLU A 143 12.53 15.76 9.61
CA GLU A 143 11.93 14.61 8.90
C GLU A 143 10.63 15.00 8.20
N ASP A 144 9.75 15.73 8.87
CA ASP A 144 8.50 16.25 8.29
C ASP A 144 8.77 17.12 7.06
N ARG A 145 9.69 18.08 7.18
CA ARG A 145 10.13 18.92 6.07
C ARG A 145 10.67 18.08 4.91
N LYS A 146 11.45 17.04 5.21
CA LYS A 146 12.01 16.13 4.20
C LYS A 146 10.90 15.36 3.48
N ILE A 147 9.95 14.80 4.22
CA ILE A 147 8.80 14.05 3.69
C ILE A 147 7.99 14.95 2.75
N GLU A 148 7.70 16.19 3.16
CA GLU A 148 6.94 17.12 2.32
C GLU A 148 7.71 17.50 1.05
N LEU A 149 9.03 17.73 1.11
CA LEU A 149 9.84 17.99 -0.08
C LEU A 149 9.88 16.78 -1.03
N MET A 150 9.93 15.56 -0.50
CA MET A 150 9.83 14.34 -1.31
C MET A 150 8.45 14.24 -1.97
N TYR A 151 7.37 14.48 -1.22
CA TYR A 151 6.00 14.46 -1.74
C TYR A 151 5.81 15.49 -2.86
N GLN A 152 6.26 16.73 -2.66
CA GLN A 152 6.22 17.77 -3.69
C GLN A 152 7.06 17.42 -4.92
N SER A 153 8.13 16.64 -4.75
CA SER A 153 8.92 16.13 -5.89
C SER A 153 8.15 15.09 -6.70
N VAL A 154 7.32 14.26 -6.05
CA VAL A 154 6.39 13.35 -6.74
C VAL A 154 5.34 14.13 -7.52
N MET A 155 4.72 15.14 -6.89
CA MET A 155 3.70 15.98 -7.52
C MET A 155 4.23 16.83 -8.66
N ALA A 156 5.54 17.09 -8.71
CA ALA A 156 6.17 17.81 -9.81
C ALA A 156 6.37 16.96 -11.08
N LEU A 157 6.29 15.62 -10.97
CA LEU A 157 6.36 14.70 -12.11
C LEU A 157 4.94 14.43 -12.63
N PRO A 158 4.59 14.75 -13.90
CA PRO A 158 3.19 14.64 -14.36
C PRO A 158 2.55 13.25 -14.18
N LEU A 159 3.30 12.18 -14.43
CA LEU A 159 2.81 10.82 -14.19
C LEU A 159 2.70 10.50 -12.69
N GLY A 160 3.61 11.03 -11.86
CA GLY A 160 3.56 10.88 -10.40
C GLY A 160 2.33 11.58 -9.80
N GLN A 161 2.08 12.82 -10.21
CA GLN A 161 0.87 13.56 -9.87
C GLN A 161 -0.39 12.79 -10.26
N TRP A 162 -0.45 12.32 -11.52
CA TRP A 162 -1.60 11.57 -12.00
C TRP A 162 -1.86 10.29 -11.19
N LEU A 163 -0.81 9.53 -10.84
CA LEU A 163 -0.95 8.34 -9.98
C LEU A 163 -1.50 8.69 -8.59
N VAL A 164 -1.02 9.77 -7.99
CA VAL A 164 -1.44 10.22 -6.65
C VAL A 164 -2.86 10.77 -6.65
N GLU A 165 -3.26 11.56 -7.66
CA GLU A 165 -4.56 12.24 -7.69
C GLU A 165 -5.69 11.40 -8.29
N SER A 166 -5.37 10.38 -9.10
CA SER A 166 -6.40 9.53 -9.71
C SER A 166 -7.28 8.85 -8.67
N ALA A 167 -8.58 8.81 -8.93
CA ALA A 167 -9.54 8.11 -8.09
C ALA A 167 -9.19 6.62 -8.00
N GLY A 168 -9.19 6.09 -6.79
CA GLY A 168 -8.74 4.74 -6.52
C GLY A 168 -8.83 4.39 -5.05
N HIS A 169 -8.35 3.19 -4.71
CA HIS A 169 -8.34 2.66 -3.36
C HIS A 169 -6.91 2.45 -2.90
N ALA A 170 -6.53 3.08 -1.80
CA ALA A 170 -5.28 2.80 -1.11
C ALA A 170 -5.45 1.58 -0.19
N GLU A 171 -4.37 0.83 0.02
CA GLU A 171 -4.29 -0.25 1.03
C GLU A 171 -5.37 -1.35 0.94
N SER A 172 -6.02 -1.51 -0.21
CA SER A 172 -7.02 -2.56 -0.43
C SER A 172 -6.36 -3.93 -0.49
N SER A 173 -6.92 -4.92 0.21
CA SER A 173 -6.41 -6.29 0.21
C SER A 173 -7.11 -7.14 -0.84
N ILE A 174 -6.34 -7.90 -1.61
CA ILE A 174 -6.83 -8.88 -2.59
C ILE A 174 -6.49 -10.28 -2.07
N TYR A 175 -7.46 -11.18 -2.10
CA TYR A 175 -7.34 -12.59 -1.76
C TYR A 175 -7.77 -13.44 -2.95
N TRP A 176 -7.02 -14.50 -3.23
CA TRP A 176 -7.33 -15.45 -4.30
C TRP A 176 -6.75 -16.82 -3.97
N GLU A 177 -7.31 -17.87 -4.55
CA GLU A 177 -6.70 -19.20 -4.48
C GLU A 177 -5.76 -19.40 -5.66
N ASP A 178 -4.55 -19.88 -5.41
CA ASP A 178 -3.66 -20.33 -6.48
C ASP A 178 -4.26 -21.58 -7.16
N PRO A 179 -4.57 -21.55 -8.47
CA PRO A 179 -5.28 -22.65 -9.13
C PRO A 179 -4.53 -23.98 -9.14
N GLU A 180 -3.20 -23.96 -9.01
CA GLU A 180 -2.37 -25.16 -9.02
C GLU A 180 -2.31 -25.84 -7.65
N THR A 181 -2.06 -25.05 -6.60
CA THR A 181 -1.80 -25.58 -5.26
C THR A 181 -3.02 -25.53 -4.33
N GLY A 182 -4.06 -24.77 -4.69
CA GLY A 182 -5.21 -24.48 -3.83
C GLY A 182 -4.87 -23.61 -2.61
N ILE A 183 -3.66 -23.03 -2.56
CA ILE A 183 -3.24 -22.19 -1.45
C ILE A 183 -3.88 -20.81 -1.57
N LEU A 184 -4.56 -20.37 -0.51
CA LEU A 184 -5.03 -19.00 -0.39
C LEU A 184 -3.84 -18.04 -0.38
N CYS A 185 -3.83 -17.12 -1.34
CA CYS A 185 -2.85 -16.07 -1.53
C CYS A 185 -3.46 -14.72 -1.17
N ARG A 186 -2.59 -13.77 -0.80
CA ARG A 186 -3.01 -12.40 -0.51
C ARG A 186 -1.98 -11.36 -0.88
N CYS A 187 -2.43 -10.22 -1.36
CA CYS A 187 -1.61 -9.04 -1.53
C CYS A 187 -2.37 -7.80 -1.06
N ARG A 188 -1.61 -6.72 -0.84
CA ARG A 188 -2.14 -5.40 -0.54
C ARG A 188 -1.36 -4.41 -1.41
N PRO A 189 -1.87 -4.10 -2.60
CA PRO A 189 -1.31 -3.02 -3.40
C PRO A 189 -1.47 -1.68 -2.67
N ASP A 190 -0.43 -0.84 -2.71
CA ASP A 190 -0.45 0.48 -2.06
C ASP A 190 -1.58 1.36 -2.61
N LYS A 191 -1.78 1.34 -3.95
CA LYS A 191 -2.94 1.97 -4.59
C LYS A 191 -3.40 1.20 -5.82
N ILE A 192 -4.71 1.03 -5.94
CA ILE A 192 -5.39 0.55 -7.15
C ILE A 192 -6.16 1.71 -7.77
N ILE A 193 -6.01 1.92 -9.08
CA ILE A 193 -6.81 2.85 -9.89
C ILE A 193 -7.72 2.00 -10.79
N PRO A 194 -8.99 1.76 -10.40
CA PRO A 194 -9.85 0.77 -11.07
C PRO A 194 -10.16 1.11 -12.52
N GLU A 195 -10.42 2.39 -12.83
CA GLU A 195 -10.85 2.86 -14.15
C GLU A 195 -9.93 2.41 -15.30
N PHE A 196 -8.62 2.31 -15.02
CA PHE A 196 -7.62 1.97 -16.03
C PHE A 196 -6.89 0.64 -15.75
N HIS A 197 -7.25 -0.07 -14.68
CA HIS A 197 -6.53 -1.24 -14.17
C HIS A 197 -5.05 -0.96 -13.88
N TRP A 198 -4.78 0.07 -13.07
CA TRP A 198 -3.41 0.36 -12.62
C TRP A 198 -3.21 -0.01 -11.16
N ILE A 199 -2.03 -0.57 -10.89
CA ILE A 199 -1.51 -0.76 -9.54
C ILE A 199 -0.26 0.10 -9.40
N MET A 200 -0.22 0.89 -8.34
CA MET A 200 0.98 1.61 -7.90
C MET A 200 1.48 1.00 -6.59
N ASP A 201 2.80 0.85 -6.50
CA ASP A 201 3.53 0.52 -5.27
C ASP A 201 4.60 1.60 -5.02
N VAL A 202 4.57 2.21 -3.83
CA VAL A 202 5.43 3.31 -3.42
C VAL A 202 6.67 2.74 -2.74
N LYS A 203 7.84 3.09 -3.27
CA LYS A 203 9.13 2.73 -2.67
C LYS A 203 9.96 3.96 -2.36
N THR A 204 10.75 3.86 -1.31
CA THR A 204 11.82 4.82 -1.02
C THR A 204 13.18 4.15 -1.10
N THR A 205 14.17 4.84 -1.63
CA THR A 205 15.55 4.35 -1.72
C THR A 205 16.55 5.45 -1.39
N ALA A 206 17.76 5.09 -0.95
CA ALA A 206 18.85 6.06 -0.84
C ALA A 206 19.56 6.30 -2.19
N ASP A 207 19.41 5.38 -3.14
CA ASP A 207 20.04 5.42 -4.46
C ASP A 207 19.04 4.91 -5.51
N ILE A 208 18.53 5.85 -6.32
CA ILE A 208 17.52 5.56 -7.34
C ILE A 208 18.12 4.84 -8.55
N GLN A 209 19.41 5.04 -8.84
CA GLN A 209 20.08 4.35 -9.93
C GLN A 209 20.35 2.89 -9.56
N ARG A 210 20.72 2.62 -8.29
CA ARG A 210 20.84 1.24 -7.79
C ARG A 210 19.50 0.50 -7.77
N PHE A 211 18.37 1.20 -7.62
CA PHE A 211 17.04 0.56 -7.66
C PHE A 211 16.81 -0.19 -8.98
N LYS A 212 17.29 0.35 -10.11
CA LYS A 212 17.20 -0.27 -11.45
C LYS A 212 17.87 -1.64 -11.54
N THR A 213 18.86 -1.92 -10.70
CA THR A 213 19.59 -3.19 -10.70
C THR A 213 19.27 -4.06 -9.48
N ALA A 214 18.86 -3.43 -8.37
CA ALA A 214 18.59 -4.13 -7.11
C ALA A 214 17.17 -4.71 -7.04
N TYR A 215 16.30 -4.45 -8.03
CA TYR A 215 14.95 -5.00 -8.05
C TYR A 215 14.95 -6.54 -7.95
N TYR A 216 15.97 -7.20 -8.50
CA TYR A 216 16.11 -8.65 -8.44
C TYR A 216 16.42 -9.11 -7.01
N ASP A 217 17.34 -8.42 -6.32
CA ASP A 217 17.73 -8.73 -4.93
C ASP A 217 16.55 -8.58 -3.96
N TYR A 218 15.70 -7.56 -4.17
CA TYR A 218 14.48 -7.34 -3.39
C TYR A 218 13.26 -8.11 -3.90
N ARG A 219 13.44 -8.88 -4.99
CA ARG A 219 12.40 -9.68 -5.63
C ARG A 219 11.17 -8.86 -6.00
N TYR A 220 11.35 -7.65 -6.52
CA TYR A 220 10.24 -6.80 -6.96
C TYR A 220 9.58 -7.32 -8.24
N HIS A 221 10.31 -8.07 -9.07
CA HIS A 221 9.72 -8.79 -10.20
C HIS A 221 8.72 -9.87 -9.76
N VAL A 222 9.02 -10.54 -8.64
CA VAL A 222 8.09 -11.48 -7.97
C VAL A 222 6.90 -10.73 -7.39
N GLN A 223 7.11 -9.54 -6.83
CA GLN A 223 6.02 -8.69 -6.31
C GLN A 223 5.05 -8.27 -7.41
N ASP A 224 5.55 -7.73 -8.53
CA ASP A 224 4.74 -7.36 -9.69
C ASP A 224 3.91 -8.55 -10.17
N ALA A 225 4.56 -9.68 -10.45
CA ALA A 225 3.88 -10.88 -10.93
C ALA A 225 2.80 -11.37 -9.96
N PHE A 226 3.14 -11.50 -8.68
CA PHE A 226 2.21 -12.01 -7.66
C PHE A 226 1.00 -11.08 -7.46
N TYR A 227 1.22 -9.76 -7.47
CA TYR A 227 0.13 -8.80 -7.28
C TYR A 227 -0.73 -8.70 -8.53
N SER A 228 -0.11 -8.76 -9.70
CA SER A 228 -0.81 -8.69 -10.98
C SER A 228 -1.66 -9.92 -11.24
N ASP A 229 -1.18 -11.11 -10.91
CA ASP A 229 -1.94 -12.36 -11.05
C ASP A 229 -3.08 -12.43 -10.03
N GLY A 230 -2.86 -11.98 -8.79
CA GLY A 230 -3.93 -11.84 -7.80
C GLY A 230 -5.00 -10.83 -8.22
N TYR A 231 -4.59 -9.72 -8.84
CA TYR A 231 -5.51 -8.75 -9.42
C TYR A 231 -6.29 -9.36 -10.60
N GLU A 232 -5.62 -10.02 -11.54
CA GLU A 232 -6.28 -10.67 -12.67
C GLU A 232 -7.27 -11.75 -12.21
N ALA A 233 -6.93 -12.54 -11.20
CA ALA A 233 -7.83 -13.55 -10.65
C ALA A 233 -9.15 -12.94 -10.16
N GLN A 234 -9.12 -11.70 -9.67
CA GLN A 234 -10.30 -11.01 -9.14
C GLN A 234 -11.04 -10.14 -10.18
N PHE A 235 -10.31 -9.55 -11.12
CA PHE A 235 -10.85 -8.56 -12.06
C PHE A 235 -10.91 -9.05 -13.51
N GLY A 236 -10.35 -10.22 -13.82
CA GLY A 236 -10.35 -10.84 -15.14
C GLY A 236 -9.41 -10.17 -16.16
N VAL A 237 -8.52 -9.29 -15.73
CA VAL A 237 -7.57 -8.57 -16.58
C VAL A 237 -6.25 -8.29 -15.84
N GLN A 238 -5.13 -8.40 -16.56
CA GLN A 238 -3.81 -8.01 -16.04
C GLN A 238 -3.70 -6.49 -15.86
N PRO A 239 -3.26 -6.00 -14.69
CA PRO A 239 -3.08 -4.57 -14.47
C PRO A 239 -1.76 -4.06 -15.05
N THR A 240 -1.68 -2.75 -15.26
CA THR A 240 -0.40 -2.04 -15.37
C THR A 240 0.17 -1.85 -13.97
N PHE A 241 1.29 -2.50 -13.67
CA PHE A 241 1.97 -2.39 -12.37
C PHE A 241 3.13 -1.41 -12.46
N VAL A 242 3.14 -0.40 -11.60
CA VAL A 242 4.22 0.59 -11.54
C VAL A 242 4.76 0.77 -10.12
N PHE A 243 6.08 0.89 -10.01
CA PHE A 243 6.75 1.33 -8.80
C PHE A 243 7.00 2.83 -8.87
N LEU A 244 6.42 3.58 -7.93
CA LEU A 244 6.73 5.00 -7.71
C LEU A 244 7.88 5.08 -6.71
N VAL A 245 9.07 5.45 -7.18
CA VAL A 245 10.28 5.42 -6.36
C VAL A 245 10.75 6.83 -6.08
N ALA A 246 10.78 7.20 -4.80
CA ALA A 246 11.34 8.47 -4.34
C ALA A 246 12.69 8.26 -3.65
N SER A 247 13.66 9.11 -3.98
CA SER A 247 14.95 9.12 -3.29
C SER A 247 14.82 9.79 -1.92
N THR A 248 15.43 9.19 -0.91
CA THR A 248 15.63 9.76 0.42
C THR A 248 16.92 10.58 0.51
N THR A 249 17.71 10.64 -0.56
CA THR A 249 18.94 11.43 -0.67
C THR A 249 18.74 12.57 -1.68
N ILE A 250 19.36 13.71 -1.38
CA ILE A 250 19.22 14.91 -2.21
C ILE A 250 20.19 14.86 -3.39
N GLU A 251 19.72 15.22 -4.57
CA GLU A 251 20.53 15.40 -5.78
C GLU A 251 20.24 16.77 -6.37
N CYS A 252 21.28 17.59 -6.52
CA CYS A 252 21.16 18.97 -7.02
C CYS A 252 20.04 19.80 -6.36
N GLY A 253 19.85 19.61 -5.04
CA GLY A 253 18.87 20.36 -4.23
C GLY A 253 17.43 19.84 -4.33
N ARG A 254 17.20 18.67 -4.92
CA ARG A 254 15.88 18.03 -5.02
C ARG A 254 15.94 16.58 -4.56
N TYR A 255 14.79 15.97 -4.30
CA TYR A 255 14.67 14.52 -4.11
C TYR A 255 14.23 13.89 -5.43
N PRO A 256 15.11 13.17 -6.15
CA PRO A 256 14.73 12.52 -7.40
C PRO A 256 13.55 11.55 -7.23
N VAL A 257 12.70 11.51 -8.25
CA VAL A 257 11.58 10.57 -8.37
C VAL A 257 11.64 9.92 -9.74
N GLU A 258 11.51 8.60 -9.78
CA GLU A 258 11.40 7.81 -11.02
C GLU A 258 10.23 6.83 -10.88
N ILE A 259 9.56 6.57 -12.01
CA ILE A 259 8.48 5.59 -12.08
C ILE A 259 8.98 4.42 -12.92
N PHE A 260 8.93 3.22 -12.35
CA PHE A 260 9.43 2.01 -12.98
C PHE A 260 8.29 1.06 -13.28
N MET A 261 8.37 0.43 -14.45
CA MET A 261 7.53 -0.71 -14.82
C MET A 261 8.45 -1.89 -15.06
N MET A 262 8.04 -3.08 -14.61
CA MET A 262 8.84 -4.27 -14.83
C MET A 262 8.78 -4.66 -16.31
N GLY A 263 9.92 -5.05 -16.88
CA GLY A 263 9.95 -5.61 -18.23
C GLY A 263 9.25 -6.96 -18.28
N GLU A 264 8.64 -7.30 -19.42
CA GLU A 264 7.87 -8.55 -19.58
C GLU A 264 8.66 -9.80 -19.22
N GLU A 265 9.94 -9.88 -19.62
CA GLU A 265 10.83 -11.01 -19.30
C GLU A 265 11.04 -11.15 -17.78
N ALA A 266 11.28 -10.04 -17.08
CA ALA A 266 11.47 -10.04 -15.64
C ALA A 266 10.16 -10.39 -14.90
N LYS A 267 9.02 -9.85 -15.35
CA LYS A 267 7.70 -10.19 -14.80
C LYS A 267 7.38 -11.67 -14.97
N LEU A 268 7.65 -12.24 -16.14
CA LEU A 268 7.47 -13.68 -16.39
C LEU A 268 8.40 -14.53 -15.51
N ALA A 269 9.66 -14.12 -15.33
CA ALA A 269 10.56 -14.79 -14.38
C ALA A 269 10.02 -14.73 -12.94
N GLY A 270 9.49 -13.57 -12.54
CA GLY A 270 8.83 -13.38 -11.24
C GLY A 270 7.63 -14.30 -11.03
N GLN A 271 6.82 -14.50 -12.09
CA GLN A 271 5.69 -15.42 -12.09
C GLN A 271 6.14 -16.87 -11.88
N GLN A 272 7.12 -17.33 -12.65
CA GLN A 272 7.68 -18.67 -12.50
C GLN A 272 8.28 -18.90 -11.11
N GLU A 273 8.95 -17.87 -10.56
CA GLU A 273 9.51 -17.92 -9.22
C GLU A 273 8.46 -18.06 -8.13
N TYR A 274 7.40 -17.24 -8.12
CA TYR A 274 6.42 -17.33 -7.04
C TYR A 274 5.62 -18.64 -7.09
N HIS A 275 5.27 -19.14 -8.29
CA HIS A 275 4.62 -20.45 -8.40
C HIS A 275 5.53 -21.58 -7.91
N ARG A 276 6.83 -21.52 -8.18
CA ARG A 276 7.78 -22.49 -7.59
C ARG A 276 7.77 -22.42 -6.06
N ASN A 277 7.74 -21.21 -5.48
CA ASN A 277 7.69 -21.05 -4.02
C ASN A 277 6.36 -21.58 -3.45
N LEU A 278 5.24 -21.40 -4.15
CA LEU A 278 3.94 -21.97 -3.77
C LEU A 278 3.95 -23.50 -3.80
N ARG A 279 4.53 -24.12 -4.84
CA ARG A 279 4.70 -25.58 -4.89
C ARG A 279 5.55 -26.08 -3.72
N THR A 280 6.68 -25.43 -3.45
CA THR A 280 7.53 -25.77 -2.28
C THR A 280 6.77 -25.62 -0.97
N LEU A 281 5.99 -24.56 -0.81
CA LEU A 281 5.13 -24.39 0.36
C LEU A 281 4.09 -25.51 0.46
N SER A 282 3.43 -25.88 -0.65
CA SER A 282 2.47 -26.98 -0.70
C SER A 282 3.11 -28.31 -0.25
N ASP A 283 4.30 -28.63 -0.76
CA ASP A 283 5.06 -29.82 -0.35
C ASP A 283 5.35 -29.82 1.15
N CYS A 284 5.81 -28.68 1.70
CA CYS A 284 6.10 -28.55 3.13
C CYS A 284 4.82 -28.73 3.97
N LEU A 285 3.70 -28.15 3.54
CA LEU A 285 2.41 -28.28 4.23
C LEU A 285 1.88 -29.72 4.20
N ASN A 286 2.06 -30.43 3.09
CA ASN A 286 1.59 -31.81 2.92
C ASN A 286 2.44 -32.84 3.68
N THR A 287 3.73 -32.58 3.81
CA THR A 287 4.69 -33.52 4.43
C THR A 287 5.04 -33.20 5.88
N ASP A 288 4.72 -31.98 6.33
CA ASP A 288 5.19 -31.38 7.58
C ASP A 288 6.72 -31.35 7.72
N GLU A 289 7.43 -31.34 6.59
CA GLU A 289 8.88 -31.25 6.51
C GLU A 289 9.31 -29.87 6.01
N TRP A 290 10.17 -29.20 6.78
CA TRP A 290 10.58 -27.82 6.53
C TRP A 290 12.11 -27.73 6.44
N PRO A 291 12.69 -27.89 5.24
CA PRO A 291 14.14 -27.83 5.05
C PRO A 291 14.74 -26.54 5.63
N ALA A 292 15.81 -26.69 6.42
CA ALA A 292 16.41 -25.61 7.22
C ALA A 292 17.88 -25.29 6.85
N ILE A 293 18.49 -26.08 5.98
CA ILE A 293 19.90 -25.92 5.59
C ILE A 293 19.96 -25.26 4.22
N LYS A 294 20.66 -24.11 4.13
CA LYS A 294 20.94 -23.43 2.86
C LYS A 294 21.96 -24.26 2.06
N THR A 295 21.65 -24.51 0.79
CA THR A 295 22.52 -25.21 -0.18
C THR A 295 23.04 -24.25 -1.23
#